data_AF-A0A3C0MFT2-F1
#
_entry.id   AF-A0A3C0MFT2-F1
#
_cell.length_a   1.000
_cell.length_b   1.000
_cell.length_c   1.000
_cell.angle_alpha   90.00
_cell.angle_beta   90.00
_cell.angle_gamma   90.00
#
_symmetry.space_group_name_H-M   'P 1'
#
loop_
_entity.id
_entity.type
_entity.pdbx_description
1 polymer ?
#
loop_
_entity_poly.entity_id
_entity_poly.type
_entity_poly.pdbx_seq_one_letter_code
_entity_poly.pdbx_strand_id
1 'polypeptide(L)' 'SAVKGRIVTWVGAGNNVCASWIHAALKFQFSLRIACPKGLEPRAEVLAQARSGGA' A
#
# COMPACT_ATOMS: atom_id res chain seq x y z
N SER A 1 -0.89 10.70 -13.61
CA SER A 1 -2.11 9.90 -13.40
C SER A 1 -3.06 10.69 -12.50
N ALA A 2 -4.37 10.41 -12.54
CA ALA A 2 -5.36 11.10 -11.71
C ALA A 2 -5.12 10.97 -10.19
N VAL A 3 -4.33 9.97 -9.77
CA VAL A 3 -4.04 9.65 -8.36
C VAL A 3 -2.66 10.11 -7.88
N LYS A 4 -1.78 10.63 -8.76
CA LYS A 4 -0.43 11.06 -8.37
C LYS A 4 -0.49 12.14 -7.28
N GLY A 5 0.29 11.97 -6.22
CA GLY A 5 0.34 12.87 -5.06
C GLY A 5 -0.90 12.84 -4.16
N ARG A 6 -1.87 11.96 -4.43
CA ARG A 6 -3.05 11.77 -3.57
C ARG A 6 -2.75 10.78 -2.46
N ILE A 7 -3.61 10.80 -1.45
CA ILE A 7 -3.65 9.78 -0.39
C ILE A 7 -4.81 8.84 -0.68
N VAL A 8 -4.53 7.54 -0.70
CA VAL A 8 -5.54 6.48 -0.75
C VAL A 8 -5.46 5.70 0.55
N THR A 9 -6.63 5.35 1.11
CA THR A 9 -6.71 4.53 2.32
C THR A 9 -7.30 3.17 1.99
N TRP A 10 -6.57 2.11 2.33
CA TRP A 10 -7.06 0.73 2.33
C TRP A 10 -7.57 0.39 3.73
N VAL A 11 -8.79 -0.15 3.81
CA VAL A 11 -9.38 -0.66 5.05
C VAL A 11 -9.75 -2.12 4.83
N GLY A 12 -9.12 -3.01 5.60
CA GLY A 12 -9.35 -4.45 5.50
C GLY A 12 -8.08 -5.27 5.63
N ALA A 13 -8.17 -6.57 5.32
CA ALA A 13 -7.04 -7.49 5.43
C ALA A 13 -5.92 -7.17 4.44
N GLY A 14 -4.69 -7.44 4.84
CA GLY A 14 -3.46 -7.42 4.03
C GLY A 14 -3.36 -8.59 3.06
N ASN A 15 -4.44 -8.84 2.32
CA ASN A 15 -4.51 -9.90 1.32
C ASN A 15 -3.72 -9.54 0.04
N ASN A 16 -3.81 -10.40 -0.97
CA ASN A 16 -3.17 -10.20 -2.27
C ASN A 16 -3.63 -8.92 -2.99
N VAL A 17 -4.89 -8.48 -2.80
CA VAL A 17 -5.38 -7.23 -3.39
C VAL A 17 -4.73 -6.03 -2.70
N CYS A 18 -4.62 -6.04 -1.37
CA CYS A 18 -3.88 -5.03 -0.63
C CYS A 18 -2.42 -4.94 -1.12
N ALA A 19 -1.76 -6.08 -1.35
CA ALA A 19 -0.41 -6.13 -1.91
C ALA A 19 -0.32 -5.48 -3.31
N SER A 20 -1.28 -5.74 -4.20
CA SER A 20 -1.35 -5.06 -5.51
C SER A 20 -1.47 -3.54 -5.38
N TRP A 21 -2.22 -3.04 -4.39
CA TRP A 21 -2.31 -1.61 -4.12
C TRP A 21 -1.00 -1.01 -3.58
N ILE A 22 -0.24 -1.78 -2.78
CA ILE A 22 1.09 -1.36 -2.32
C ILE A 22 2.04 -1.20 -3.52
N HIS A 23 2.05 -2.13 -4.47
CA HIS A 23 2.83 -1.99 -5.70
C HIS A 23 2.33 -0.83 -6.59
N ALA A 24 1.01 -0.60 -6.63
CA ALA A 24 0.42 0.51 -7.36
C ALA A 24 0.82 1.88 -6.79
N ALA A 25 0.97 1.99 -5.47
CA ALA A 25 1.39 3.23 -4.80
C ALA A 25 2.76 3.71 -5.32
N LEU A 26 3.71 2.78 -5.45
CA LEU A 26 5.01 3.04 -6.06
C LEU A 26 4.89 3.44 -7.53
N LYS A 27 4.17 2.64 -8.33
CA LYS A 27 4.06 2.83 -9.78
C LYS A 27 3.37 4.14 -10.18
N PHE A 28 2.32 4.52 -9.44
CA PHE A 28 1.50 5.68 -9.75
C PHE A 28 1.77 6.88 -8.86
N GLN A 29 2.75 6.78 -7.95
CA GLN A 29 3.26 7.86 -7.11
C GLN A 29 2.18 8.49 -6.23
N PHE A 30 1.44 7.66 -5.49
CA PHE A 30 0.48 8.09 -4.47
C PHE A 30 0.84 7.48 -3.11
N SER A 31 0.39 8.10 -2.02
CA SER A 31 0.60 7.56 -0.67
C SER A 31 -0.53 6.61 -0.31
N LEU A 32 -0.19 5.39 0.12
CA LEU A 32 -1.15 4.40 0.59
C LEU A 32 -1.10 4.30 2.12
N ARG A 33 -2.23 4.55 2.77
CA ARG A 33 -2.42 4.29 4.20
C ARG A 33 -3.22 3.01 4.37
N ILE A 34 -2.79 2.13 5.28
CA ILE A 34 -3.42 0.83 5.47
C ILE A 34 -3.92 0.73 6.91
N ALA A 35 -5.22 0.58 7.07
CA ALA A 35 -5.86 0.20 8.32
C ALA A 35 -6.25 -1.28 8.25
N CYS A 36 -5.56 -2.11 9.03
CA CYS A 36 -5.67 -3.56 8.99
C CYS A 36 -5.95 -4.13 10.40
N PRO A 37 -6.81 -5.15 10.54
CA PRO A 37 -6.92 -5.90 11.79
C PRO A 37 -5.58 -6.53 12.19
N LYS A 38 -5.35 -6.61 13.50
CA LYS A 38 -4.15 -7.26 14.06
C LYS A 38 -4.05 -8.71 13.59
N GLY A 39 -2.88 -9.13 13.10
CA GLY A 39 -2.60 -10.48 12.62
C GLY A 39 -3.01 -10.74 11.17
N LEU A 40 -3.58 -9.74 10.47
CA LEU A 40 -3.91 -9.82 9.05
C LEU A 40 -3.13 -8.79 8.22
N GLU A 41 -2.05 -8.24 8.74
CA GLU A 41 -1.25 -7.20 8.10
C GLU A 41 -0.65 -7.66 6.76
N PRO A 42 -0.35 -6.73 5.83
CA PRO A 42 0.43 -7.07 4.65
C PRO A 42 1.79 -7.67 5.04
N ARG A 43 2.28 -8.61 4.23
CA ARG A 43 3.60 -9.22 4.45
C ARG A 43 4.67 -8.12 4.53
N ALA A 44 5.56 -8.24 5.52
CA ALA A 44 6.59 -7.24 5.80
C ALA A 44 7.46 -6.91 4.58
N GLU A 45 7.78 -7.92 3.75
CA GLU A 45 8.55 -7.78 2.51
C GLU A 45 7.88 -6.81 1.52
N VAL A 46 6.56 -6.88 1.37
CA VAL A 46 5.80 -6.00 0.46
C VAL A 46 5.81 -4.56 0.97
N LEU A 47 5.70 -4.38 2.29
CA LEU A 47 5.80 -3.05 2.93
C LEU A 47 7.21 -2.47 2.80
N ALA A 48 8.25 -3.30 2.91
CA ALA A 48 9.64 -2.84 2.78
C ALA A 48 9.93 -2.28 1.39
N GLN A 49 9.44 -2.96 0.33
CA GLN A 49 9.57 -2.49 -1.05
C GLN A 49 8.93 -1.12 -1.27
N ALA A 50 7.76 -0.87 -0.66
CA ALA A 50 7.08 0.42 -0.76
C ALA A 50 7.86 1.55 -0.08
N ARG A 51 8.44 1.30 1.10
CA ARG A 51 9.21 2.30 1.85
C ARG A 51 10.51 2.69 1.15
N SER A 52 11.18 1.76 0.47
CA SER A 52 12.40 2.07 -0.28
C SER A 52 12.16 3.00 -1.48
N GLY A 53 10.93 3.10 -1.97
CA GLY A 53 10.57 3.95 -3.11
C GLY A 53 10.04 5.34 -2.75
N GLY A 54 10.01 5.71 -1.46
CA GLY A 54 9.56 7.03 -1.01
C GLY A 54 8.05 7.27 -1.00
N ALA A 55 7.24 6.20 -0.96
CA ALA A 55 5.77 6.26 -0.89
C ALA A 55 5.23 6.13 0.55
#